data_AF-A0A660Q9H5-F1
#
_entry.id   AF-A0A660Q9H5-F1
#
_cell.length_a   1.000
_cell.length_b   1.000
_cell.length_c   1.000
_cell.angle_alpha   90.00
_cell.angle_beta   90.00
_cell.angle_gamma   90.00
#
_symmetry.space_group_name_H-M   'P 1'
#
loop_
_entity.id
_entity.type
_entity.pdbx_description
1 polymer ?
#
loop_
_entity_poly.entity_id
_entity_poly.type
_entity_poly.pdbx_seq_one_letter_code
_entity_poly.pdbx_strand_id
1 'polypeptide(L)'
;MKIPASDNVHLTFCLNAFPSPRPDTLSNFCDQTLRPIREQSGCTGRLGWGLWLDRQSARQFTDPARSAALCTSLAQHGFYLFTLNGFPYGTFHGSRIKEQVFYPDWTSDQRLNYTLELARILCA
;
A
#
# COMPACT_ATOMS: atom_id res chain seq x y z
N MET A 1 -17.84 12.62 -11.30
CA MET A 1 -18.04 13.13 -9.92
C MET A 1 -17.40 14.52 -9.86
N LYS A 2 -18.15 15.57 -9.54
CA LYS A 2 -17.58 16.91 -9.32
C LYS A 2 -17.44 17.11 -7.81
N ILE A 3 -16.21 17.18 -7.32
CA ILE A 3 -15.93 17.45 -5.90
C ILE A 3 -15.60 18.95 -5.82
N PRO A 4 -16.24 19.72 -4.93
CA PRO A 4 -15.89 21.13 -4.72
C PRO A 4 -14.42 21.27 -4.34
N ALA A 5 -13.75 22.32 -4.83
CA ALA A 5 -12.40 22.63 -4.40
C ALA A 5 -12.41 22.97 -2.89
N SER A 6 -11.67 22.20 -2.10
CA SER A 6 -11.52 22.36 -0.66
C SER A 6 -10.12 21.87 -0.29
N ASP A 7 -9.43 22.63 0.56
CA ASP A 7 -8.08 22.28 1.03
C ASP A 7 -8.06 21.02 1.91
N ASN A 8 -9.23 20.53 2.33
CA ASN A 8 -9.38 19.33 3.17
C ASN A 8 -9.68 18.06 2.36
N VAL A 9 -9.46 18.06 1.04
CA VAL A 9 -9.70 16.89 0.19
C VAL A 9 -8.39 16.40 -0.42
N HIS A 10 -8.12 15.13 -0.19
CA HIS A 10 -6.94 14.45 -0.74
C HIS A 10 -7.37 13.59 -1.94
N LEU A 11 -6.74 13.79 -3.10
CA LEU A 11 -6.87 12.84 -4.20
C LEU A 11 -5.98 11.64 -3.94
N THR A 12 -6.57 10.45 -3.90
CA THR A 12 -5.87 9.22 -3.55
C THR A 12 -6.07 8.13 -4.60
N PHE A 13 -5.07 7.30 -4.81
CA PHE A 13 -5.15 6.11 -5.66
C PHE A 13 -4.91 4.85 -4.83
N CYS A 14 -5.81 3.88 -4.94
CA CYS A 14 -5.77 2.64 -4.19
C CYS A 14 -5.30 1.48 -5.07
N LEU A 15 -4.27 0.77 -4.62
CA LEU A 15 -3.65 -0.34 -5.34
C LEU A 15 -4.09 -1.72 -4.87
N ASN A 16 -5.31 -1.85 -4.33
CA ASN A 16 -5.86 -3.15 -3.90
C ASN A 16 -5.91 -4.21 -5.01
N ALA A 17 -5.89 -3.80 -6.28
CA ALA A 17 -5.91 -4.70 -7.43
C ALA A 17 -4.50 -5.06 -7.94
N PHE A 18 -3.45 -4.50 -7.34
CA PHE A 18 -2.07 -4.72 -7.76
C PHE A 18 -1.36 -5.71 -6.83
N PRO A 19 -0.32 -6.39 -7.31
CA PRO A 19 0.51 -7.23 -6.47
C PRO A 19 1.10 -6.45 -5.29
N SER A 20 1.14 -7.10 -4.13
CA SER A 20 1.84 -6.60 -2.95
C SER A 20 3.33 -6.38 -3.27
N PRO A 21 3.85 -5.14 -3.26
CA PRO A 21 5.24 -4.87 -3.57
C PRO A 21 6.19 -5.45 -2.51
N ARG A 22 7.45 -5.62 -2.89
CA ARG A 22 8.54 -6.07 -2.01
C ARG A 22 9.72 -5.12 -2.16
N PRO A 23 10.64 -5.04 -1.19
CA PRO A 23 11.77 -4.10 -1.26
C PRO A 23 12.61 -4.23 -2.54
N ASP A 24 12.85 -5.46 -3.00
CA ASP A 24 13.60 -5.79 -4.20
C ASP A 24 12.89 -5.40 -5.50
N THR A 25 11.56 -5.40 -5.51
CA THR A 25 10.75 -5.04 -6.69
C THR A 25 10.19 -3.62 -6.64
N LEU A 26 10.37 -2.90 -5.53
CA LEU A 26 9.73 -1.63 -5.27
C LEU A 26 10.05 -0.57 -6.33
N SER A 27 11.33 -0.42 -6.71
CA SER A 27 11.72 0.56 -7.72
C SER A 27 11.01 0.28 -9.04
N ASN A 28 11.04 -0.98 -9.49
CA ASN A 28 10.39 -1.39 -10.73
C ASN A 28 8.87 -1.19 -10.67
N PHE A 29 8.25 -1.48 -9.53
CA PHE A 29 6.83 -1.22 -9.30
C PHE A 29 6.50 0.27 -9.42
N CYS A 30 7.29 1.14 -8.79
CA CYS A 30 7.12 2.59 -8.88
C CYS A 30 7.25 3.09 -10.34
N ASP A 31 8.26 2.63 -11.06
CA ASP A 31 8.50 3.05 -12.44
C ASP A 31 7.44 2.52 -13.43
N GLN A 32 7.04 1.26 -13.31
CA GLN A 32 6.13 0.62 -14.27
C GLN A 32 4.65 0.83 -13.94
N THR A 33 4.32 1.09 -12.67
CA THR A 33 2.94 1.24 -12.21
C THR A 33 2.63 2.66 -11.78
N LEU A 34 3.39 3.21 -10.81
CA LEU A 34 3.05 4.50 -10.20
C LEU A 34 3.27 5.69 -11.14
N ARG A 35 4.38 5.70 -11.88
CA ARG A 35 4.71 6.78 -12.82
C ARG A 35 3.64 6.95 -13.92
N PRO A 36 3.19 5.91 -14.65
CA PRO A 36 2.11 6.06 -15.61
C PRO A 36 0.79 6.56 -14.99
N ILE A 37 0.42 6.06 -13.80
CA ILE A 37 -0.78 6.52 -13.08
C ILE A 37 -0.66 8.02 -12.77
N ARG A 38 0.51 8.45 -12.29
CA ARG A 38 0.79 9.84 -11.99
C ARG A 38 0.63 10.73 -13.21
N GLU A 39 1.28 10.37 -14.31
CA GLU A 39 1.26 11.13 -15.57
C GLU A 39 -0.17 11.23 -16.14
N GLN A 40 -0.94 10.14 -16.08
CA GLN A 40 -2.31 10.11 -16.58
C GLN A 40 -3.33 10.79 -15.66
N SER A 41 -3.03 10.93 -14.36
CA SER A 41 -3.95 11.53 -13.39
C SER A 41 -4.22 13.02 -13.62
N GLY A 42 -3.32 13.73 -14.31
CA GLY A 42 -3.36 15.20 -14.42
C GLY A 42 -3.19 15.94 -13.09
N CYS A 43 -2.85 15.25 -12.00
CA CYS A 43 -2.70 15.85 -10.68
C CYS A 43 -1.37 16.61 -10.57
N THR A 44 -1.44 17.91 -10.28
CA THR A 44 -0.26 18.76 -10.05
C THR A 44 0.27 18.65 -8.63
N GLY A 45 -0.59 18.38 -7.65
CA GLY A 45 -0.24 18.16 -6.23
C GLY A 45 0.21 16.73 -5.92
N ARG A 46 0.49 16.40 -4.66
CA ARG A 46 0.84 15.01 -4.27
C ARG A 46 -0.40 14.12 -4.23
N LEU A 47 -0.25 12.86 -4.63
CA LEU A 47 -1.32 11.86 -4.60
C LEU A 47 -1.18 10.96 -3.36
N GLY A 48 -2.27 10.77 -2.63
CA GLY A 48 -2.28 9.80 -1.54
C GLY A 48 -2.28 8.37 -2.10
N TRP A 49 -1.45 7.51 -1.54
CA TRP A 49 -1.31 6.13 -1.97
C TRP A 49 -1.93 5.19 -0.95
N GLY A 50 -2.94 4.45 -1.40
CA GLY A 50 -3.51 3.34 -0.66
C GLY A 50 -2.84 2.05 -1.09
N LEU A 51 -1.99 1.48 -0.25
CA LEU A 51 -1.22 0.27 -0.55
C LEU A 51 -1.86 -0.96 0.11
N TRP A 52 -1.87 -2.10 -0.56
CA TRP A 52 -2.09 -3.39 0.07
C TRP A 52 -0.76 -4.13 0.21
N LEU A 53 -0.46 -4.62 1.41
CA LEU A 53 0.70 -5.47 1.67
C LEU A 53 0.22 -6.78 2.26
N ASP A 54 0.50 -7.91 1.61
CA ASP A 54 0.32 -9.21 2.27
C ASP A 54 1.29 -9.36 3.46
N ARG A 55 1.06 -10.38 4.29
CA ARG A 55 1.87 -10.68 5.47
C ARG A 55 3.36 -10.81 5.15
N GLN A 56 3.71 -11.44 4.03
CA GLN A 56 5.09 -11.73 3.67
C GLN A 56 5.82 -10.45 3.23
N SER A 57 5.16 -9.60 2.46
CA SER A 57 5.69 -8.28 2.11
C SER A 57 5.78 -7.36 3.32
N ALA A 58 4.76 -7.34 4.19
CA ALA A 58 4.76 -6.50 5.39
C ALA A 58 5.98 -6.77 6.28
N ARG A 59 6.36 -8.05 6.52
CA ARG A 59 7.59 -8.40 7.26
C ARG A 59 8.84 -7.76 6.70
N GLN A 60 8.90 -7.59 5.38
CA GLN A 60 10.10 -7.07 4.74
C GLN A 60 10.25 -5.56 4.91
N PHE A 61 9.18 -4.86 5.31
CA PHE A 61 9.18 -3.43 5.57
C PHE A 61 9.14 -3.10 7.07
N THR A 62 9.24 -4.07 7.98
CA THR A 62 9.30 -3.79 9.43
C THR A 62 10.64 -3.20 9.88
N ASP A 63 11.68 -3.33 9.06
CA ASP A 63 12.95 -2.62 9.24
C ASP A 63 12.73 -1.13 8.92
N PRO A 64 12.99 -0.21 9.87
CA PRO A 64 12.82 1.23 9.67
C PRO A 64 13.54 1.78 8.43
N ALA A 65 14.70 1.24 8.08
CA ALA A 65 15.43 1.68 6.88
C ALA A 65 14.66 1.35 5.60
N ARG A 66 13.96 0.21 5.58
CA ARG A 66 13.18 -0.25 4.42
C ARG A 66 11.84 0.46 4.32
N SER A 67 11.16 0.73 5.44
CA SER A 67 9.96 1.57 5.42
C SER A 67 10.27 3.01 5.02
N ALA A 68 11.40 3.57 5.48
CA ALA A 68 11.86 4.88 5.02
C ALA A 68 12.18 4.90 3.51
N ALA A 69 12.81 3.82 2.99
CA ALA A 69 13.06 3.67 1.56
C ALA A 69 11.75 3.58 0.75
N LEU A 70 10.72 2.90 1.30
CA LEU A 70 9.37 2.88 0.73
C LEU A 70 8.79 4.30 0.62
N CYS A 71 8.74 5.03 1.73
CA CYS A 71 8.24 6.41 1.77
C CYS A 71 9.02 7.34 0.82
N THR A 72 10.34 7.19 0.75
CA THR A 72 11.21 7.95 -0.15
C THR A 72 10.89 7.67 -1.62
N SER A 73 10.76 6.39 -1.99
CA SER A 73 10.45 6.00 -3.36
C SER A 73 9.10 6.56 -3.81
N LEU A 74 8.10 6.55 -2.93
CA LEU A 74 6.80 7.17 -3.20
C LEU A 74 6.90 8.68 -3.39
N ALA A 75 7.62 9.35 -2.50
CA ALA A 75 7.79 10.80 -2.56
C ALA A 75 8.45 11.24 -3.87
N GLN A 76 9.46 10.49 -4.34
CA GLN A 76 10.11 10.73 -5.64
C GLN A 76 9.15 10.62 -6.83
N HIS A 77 8.08 9.83 -6.70
CA HIS A 77 7.04 9.65 -7.71
C HIS A 77 5.82 10.57 -7.50
N GLY A 78 5.88 11.51 -6.56
CA GLY A 78 4.79 12.43 -6.25
C GLY A 78 3.67 11.83 -5.40
N PHE A 79 3.94 10.70 -4.73
CA PHE A 79 3.00 10.04 -3.83
C PHE A 79 3.37 10.26 -2.35
N TYR A 80 2.44 9.94 -1.47
CA TYR A 80 2.70 9.70 -0.05
C TYR A 80 1.87 8.51 0.40
N LEU A 81 2.41 7.72 1.33
CA LEU A 81 1.63 6.65 1.94
C LEU A 81 0.47 7.28 2.73
N PHE A 82 -0.76 6.94 2.37
CA PHE A 82 -1.96 7.49 3.00
C PHE A 82 -2.71 6.42 3.78
N THR A 83 -2.87 5.24 3.18
CA THR A 83 -3.52 4.10 3.83
C THR A 83 -2.79 2.81 3.51
N LEU A 84 -2.88 1.87 4.46
CA LEU A 84 -2.54 0.47 4.23
C LEU A 84 -3.79 -0.38 4.36
N ASN A 85 -4.06 -1.18 3.34
CA ASN A 85 -5.05 -2.23 3.39
C ASN A 85 -4.38 -3.51 3.93
N GLY A 86 -4.96 -4.05 4.99
CA GLY A 86 -4.56 -5.32 5.60
C GLY A 86 -5.64 -6.41 5.50
N PHE A 87 -6.56 -6.33 4.54
CA PHE A 87 -7.69 -7.24 4.43
C PHE A 87 -7.25 -8.67 4.08
N PRO A 88 -6.66 -8.94 2.90
CA PRO A 88 -6.05 -10.24 2.65
C PRO A 88 -4.77 -10.38 3.47
N TYR A 89 -4.74 -11.36 4.38
CA TYR A 89 -3.55 -11.70 5.14
C TYR A 89 -2.46 -12.31 4.25
N GLY A 90 -2.84 -13.23 3.36
CA GLY A 90 -1.95 -13.93 2.44
C GLY A 90 -2.21 -13.56 0.98
N THR A 91 -1.60 -14.34 0.07
CA THR A 91 -1.73 -14.14 -1.38
C THR A 91 -3.20 -14.08 -1.80
N PHE A 92 -3.60 -12.98 -2.42
CA PHE A 92 -4.97 -12.74 -2.91
C PHE A 92 -5.17 -13.14 -4.39
N HIS A 93 -4.09 -13.21 -5.17
CA HIS A 93 -4.15 -13.51 -6.61
C HIS A 93 -3.88 -15.00 -6.89
N GLY A 94 -4.74 -15.64 -7.68
CA GLY A 94 -4.44 -16.94 -8.32
C GLY A 94 -4.94 -18.20 -7.60
N SER A 95 -5.63 -18.11 -6.47
CA SER A 95 -6.25 -19.28 -5.82
C SER A 95 -7.72 -19.06 -5.44
N ARG A 96 -8.42 -20.15 -5.09
CA ARG A 96 -9.85 -20.21 -4.75
C ARG A 96 -10.10 -19.57 -3.37
N ILE A 97 -9.79 -18.28 -3.20
CA ILE A 97 -9.52 -17.62 -1.90
C ILE A 97 -10.76 -16.95 -1.28
N LYS A 98 -11.89 -16.83 -1.99
CA LYS A 98 -13.00 -15.99 -1.50
C LYS A 98 -13.50 -16.36 -0.09
N GLU A 99 -13.44 -17.64 0.28
CA GLU A 99 -13.85 -18.13 1.60
C GLU A 99 -12.78 -17.96 2.68
N GLN A 100 -11.49 -17.94 2.30
CA GLN A 100 -10.37 -17.93 3.23
C GLN A 100 -9.72 -16.55 3.42
N VAL A 101 -10.18 -15.51 2.72
CA VAL A 101 -9.58 -14.17 2.79
C VAL A 101 -9.59 -13.56 4.20
N PHE A 102 -10.55 -13.99 5.03
CA PHE A 102 -10.64 -13.57 6.42
C PHE A 102 -9.66 -14.29 7.33
N TYR A 103 -9.15 -15.46 6.93
CA TYR A 103 -8.24 -16.26 7.74
C TYR A 103 -6.76 -15.87 7.54
N PRO A 104 -5.94 -15.96 8.59
CA PRO A 104 -6.34 -16.05 10.00
C PRO A 104 -7.18 -14.82 10.41
N ASP A 105 -8.19 -15.04 11.24
CA ASP A 105 -9.11 -13.97 11.65
C ASP A 105 -8.51 -13.08 12.75
N TRP A 106 -9.25 -12.03 13.12
CA TRP A 106 -8.82 -10.98 14.06
C TRP A 106 -8.78 -11.42 15.51
N THR A 107 -9.21 -12.65 15.82
CA THR A 107 -9.04 -13.24 17.16
C THR A 107 -7.66 -13.86 17.34
N SER A 108 -6.90 -14.03 16.27
CA SER A 108 -5.58 -14.67 16.29
C SER A 108 -4.42 -13.70 16.52
N ASP A 109 -3.38 -14.17 17.21
CA ASP A 109 -2.12 -13.44 17.37
C ASP A 109 -1.44 -13.15 16.03
N GLN A 110 -1.65 -14.02 15.03
CA GLN A 110 -1.11 -13.81 13.69
C GLN A 110 -1.67 -12.53 13.06
N ARG A 111 -2.98 -12.29 13.21
CA ARG A 111 -3.63 -11.10 12.67
C ARG A 111 -3.29 -9.85 13.48
N LEU A 112 -3.22 -9.95 14.82
CA LEU A 112 -2.71 -8.86 15.66
C LEU A 112 -1.31 -8.40 15.21
N ASN A 113 -0.37 -9.33 15.10
CA ASN A 113 1.00 -9.04 14.71
C ASN A 113 1.07 -8.40 13.31
N TYR A 114 0.30 -8.94 12.36
CA TYR A 114 0.21 -8.37 11.01
C TYR A 114 -0.32 -6.95 11.00
N THR A 115 -1.41 -6.66 11.73
CA THR A 115 -1.97 -5.31 11.82
C THR A 115 -0.98 -4.33 12.45
N LEU A 116 -0.24 -4.75 13.49
CA LEU A 116 0.79 -3.92 14.12
C LEU A 116 1.96 -3.62 13.17
N GLU A 117 2.38 -4.58 12.35
CA GLU A 117 3.42 -4.34 11.34
C GLU A 117 2.97 -3.32 10.30
N LEU A 118 1.73 -3.43 9.79
CA LEU A 118 1.17 -2.43 8.88
C LEU A 118 1.11 -1.05 9.53
N ALA A 119 0.65 -0.97 10.79
CA ALA A 119 0.60 0.30 11.52
C ALA A 119 1.99 0.93 11.69
N ARG A 120 3.02 0.12 12.00
CA ARG A 120 4.41 0.60 12.11
C ARG A 120 4.94 1.12 10.78
N ILE A 121 4.64 0.44 9.67
CA ILE A 121 5.01 0.90 8.32
C ILE A 121 4.33 2.23 8.00
N LEU A 122 3.05 2.39 8.37
CA LEU A 122 2.29 3.62 8.14
C LEU A 122 2.85 4.83 8.92
N CYS A 123 3.47 4.59 10.07
CA CYS A 123 4.05 5.63 10.92
C CYS A 123 5.52 5.97 10.60
N ALA A 124 6.13 5.32 9.61
CA ALA A 124 7.54 5.49 9.25
C ALA A 124 7.86 6.78 8.48
#